data_AF-A0A932LZI9-F1
#
_entry.id   AF-A0A932LZI9-F1
#
_cell.length_a   1.000
_cell.length_b   1.000
_cell.length_c   1.000
_cell.angle_alpha   90.00
_cell.angle_beta   90.00
_cell.angle_gamma   90.00
#
_symmetry.space_group_name_H-M   'P 1'
#
loop_
_entity.id
_entity.type
_entity.pdbx_description
1 polymer ?
#
loop_
_entity_poly.entity_id
_entity_poly.type
_entity_poly.pdbx_seq_one_letter_code
_entity_poly.pdbx_strand_id
1 'polypeptide(L)'
;MIWGLTPGPMLFKDNPDFVWGLIGSTWIASFLGLFVVLAFAPLFAAVLRTPFPILMPLLIFICAIGAYAVNNRMIDIWYMMIFGVIGWAFKKLDYNMAPMLLALVLGDMAESAMRQSLIMSGGSLLIFLQPPIALPLVIAAAIIFFWPFLGTRVKKLVKRKAKEREQPETGSA
;
A
#
# COMPACT_ATOMS: atom_id res chain seq x y z
N MET A 1 20.43 -15.81 -13.94
CA MET A 1 20.39 -16.94 -14.89
C MET A 1 19.39 -17.99 -14.40
N ILE A 2 18.08 -17.73 -14.50
CA ILE A 2 17.07 -18.65 -13.94
C ILE A 2 16.51 -19.64 -14.99
N TRP A 3 16.87 -19.47 -16.27
CA TRP A 3 16.49 -20.37 -17.38
C TRP A 3 17.62 -20.60 -18.41
N GLY A 4 18.90 -20.38 -18.04
CA GLY A 4 20.03 -20.45 -18.99
C GLY A 4 20.05 -19.37 -20.09
N LEU A 5 18.99 -18.56 -20.18
CA LEU A 5 18.84 -17.46 -21.12
C LEU A 5 19.47 -16.17 -20.57
N THR A 6 20.33 -15.53 -21.36
CA THR A 6 20.86 -14.19 -21.07
C THR A 6 19.83 -13.13 -21.45
N PRO A 7 19.26 -12.40 -20.47
CA PRO A 7 18.30 -11.34 -20.78
C PRO A 7 18.99 -10.22 -21.56
N GLY A 8 18.37 -9.81 -22.67
CA GLY A 8 18.90 -8.78 -23.56
C GLY A 8 18.16 -8.78 -24.91
N PRO A 9 18.51 -7.88 -25.83
CA PRO A 9 17.88 -7.80 -27.16
C PRO A 9 17.98 -9.12 -27.95
N MET A 10 19.02 -9.92 -27.66
CA MET A 10 19.18 -11.26 -28.24
C MET A 10 18.06 -12.23 -27.83
N LEU A 11 17.46 -12.09 -26.64
CA LEU A 11 16.38 -12.97 -26.19
C LEU A 11 15.16 -12.90 -27.13
N PHE A 12 14.85 -11.71 -27.66
CA PHE A 12 13.77 -11.50 -28.63
C PHE A 12 14.07 -12.11 -30.01
N LYS A 13 15.35 -12.34 -30.31
CA LYS A 13 15.81 -12.89 -31.59
C LYS A 13 16.01 -14.41 -31.53
N ASP A 14 16.61 -14.90 -30.44
CA ASP A 14 16.96 -16.30 -30.27
C ASP A 14 15.77 -17.14 -29.78
N ASN A 15 14.84 -16.55 -29.01
CA ASN A 15 13.67 -17.25 -28.45
C ASN A 15 12.39 -16.37 -28.51
N PRO A 16 11.91 -15.99 -29.70
CA PRO A 16 10.74 -15.11 -29.84
C PRO A 16 9.44 -15.70 -29.28
N ASP A 17 9.22 -17.02 -29.45
CA ASP A 17 8.00 -17.69 -28.96
C ASP A 17 7.90 -17.67 -27.43
N PHE A 18 9.03 -17.76 -26.73
CA PHE A 18 9.06 -17.67 -25.27
C PHE A 18 8.70 -16.25 -24.79
N VAL A 19 9.25 -15.22 -25.44
CA VAL A 19 9.01 -13.83 -25.05
C VAL A 19 7.57 -13.40 -25.35
N TRP A 20 7.07 -13.69 -26.55
CA TRP A 20 5.68 -13.41 -26.91
C TRP A 20 4.70 -14.28 -26.14
N GLY A 21 5.06 -15.52 -25.81
CA GLY A 21 4.31 -16.38 -24.89
C GLY A 21 4.24 -15.80 -23.48
N LEU A 22 5.34 -15.27 -22.94
CA LEU A 22 5.38 -14.63 -21.62
C LEU A 22 4.53 -13.36 -21.60
N ILE A 23 4.69 -12.47 -22.58
CA ILE A 23 3.91 -11.23 -22.70
C ILE A 23 2.43 -11.57 -22.88
N GLY A 24 2.10 -12.48 -23.80
CA GLY A 24 0.73 -12.94 -24.04
C GLY A 24 0.11 -13.59 -22.81
N SER A 25 0.86 -14.42 -22.08
CA SER A 25 0.39 -15.05 -20.84
C SER A 25 0.09 -14.03 -19.74
N THR A 26 0.81 -12.91 -19.68
CA THR A 26 0.54 -11.84 -18.72
C THR A 26 -0.79 -11.16 -19.00
N TRP A 27 -1.11 -10.93 -20.28
CA TRP A 27 -2.42 -10.41 -20.70
C TRP A 27 -3.54 -11.41 -20.44
N ILE A 28 -3.34 -12.67 -20.84
CA ILE A 28 -4.31 -13.76 -20.60
C ILE A 28 -4.54 -13.96 -19.10
N ALA A 29 -3.48 -13.95 -18.28
CA ALA A 29 -3.59 -14.05 -16.83
C ALA A 29 -4.32 -12.85 -16.21
N SER A 30 -4.16 -11.65 -16.77
CA SER A 30 -4.89 -10.46 -16.30
C SER A 30 -6.39 -10.58 -16.58
N PHE A 31 -6.76 -11.01 -17.80
CA PHE A 31 -8.17 -11.24 -18.14
C PHE A 31 -8.76 -12.39 -17.33
N LEU A 32 -8.07 -13.53 -17.28
CA LEU A 32 -8.53 -14.70 -16.53
C LEU A 32 -8.59 -14.40 -15.02
N GLY A 33 -7.63 -13.65 -14.50
CA GLY A 33 -7.62 -13.13 -13.13
C GLY A 33 -8.82 -12.24 -12.83
N LEU A 34 -9.21 -11.35 -13.74
CA LEU A 34 -10.43 -10.56 -13.60
C LEU A 34 -11.68 -11.44 -13.49
N PHE A 35 -11.80 -12.46 -14.35
CA PHE A 35 -12.93 -13.41 -14.29
C PHE A 35 -12.94 -14.20 -12.98
N VAL A 36 -11.78 -14.71 -12.54
CA VAL A 36 -11.65 -15.44 -11.27
C VAL A 36 -11.99 -14.55 -10.09
N VAL A 37 -11.46 -13.32 -10.03
CA VAL A 37 -11.76 -12.36 -8.96
C VAL A 37 -13.25 -12.04 -8.93
N LEU A 38 -13.89 -11.81 -10.08
CA LEU A 38 -15.32 -11.52 -10.14
C LEU A 38 -16.17 -12.72 -9.71
N ALA A 39 -15.79 -13.94 -10.09
CA ALA A 39 -16.48 -15.17 -9.70
C ALA A 39 -16.34 -15.48 -8.20
N PHE A 40 -15.18 -15.19 -7.60
CA PHE A 40 -14.91 -15.44 -6.17
C PHE A 40 -15.31 -14.29 -5.24
N ALA A 41 -15.46 -13.06 -5.75
CA ALA A 41 -15.94 -11.92 -4.99
C ALA A 41 -17.22 -12.20 -4.15
N PRO A 42 -18.29 -12.84 -4.69
CA PRO A 42 -19.47 -13.17 -3.88
C PRO A 42 -19.19 -14.20 -2.78
N LEU A 43 -18.26 -15.13 -3.01
CA LEU A 43 -17.86 -16.12 -2.01
C LEU A 43 -17.19 -15.46 -0.80
N PHE A 44 -16.24 -14.55 -1.05
CA PHE A 44 -15.58 -13.78 0.02
C PHE A 44 -16.55 -12.84 0.74
N ALA A 45 -17.48 -12.23 0.01
CA ALA A 45 -18.53 -11.42 0.60
C ALA A 45 -19.45 -12.24 1.52
N ALA A 46 -19.71 -13.50 1.20
CA ALA A 46 -20.49 -14.40 2.05
C ALA A 46 -19.75 -14.74 3.36
N VAL A 47 -18.43 -14.96 3.31
CA VAL A 47 -17.63 -15.20 4.53
C VAL A 47 -17.69 -13.98 5.46
N LEU A 48 -17.63 -12.76 4.93
CA LEU A 48 -17.75 -11.52 5.69
C LEU A 48 -19.14 -11.31 6.32
N ARG A 49 -20.19 -11.98 5.82
CA ARG A 49 -21.54 -11.94 6.42
C ARG A 49 -21.69 -12.85 7.64
N THR A 50 -20.70 -13.69 7.93
CA THR A 50 -20.71 -14.56 9.11
C THR A 50 -20.62 -13.72 10.39
N PRO A 51 -21.34 -14.05 11.47
CA PRO A 51 -21.35 -13.25 12.69
C PRO A 51 -19.94 -13.05 13.28
N PHE A 52 -19.63 -11.80 13.62
CA PHE A 52 -18.33 -11.36 14.16
C PHE A 52 -17.78 -12.21 15.33
N PRO A 53 -18.60 -12.71 16.28
CA PRO A 53 -18.11 -13.55 17.37
C PRO A 53 -17.49 -14.88 16.93
N ILE A 54 -17.86 -15.40 15.75
CA ILE A 54 -17.31 -16.65 15.19
C ILE A 54 -16.12 -16.32 14.27
N LEU A 55 -16.23 -15.23 13.51
CA LEU A 55 -15.20 -14.83 12.56
C LEU A 55 -13.86 -14.48 13.23
N MET A 56 -13.90 -13.77 14.36
CA MET A 56 -12.68 -13.36 15.07
C MET A 56 -11.81 -14.51 15.60
N PRO A 57 -12.32 -15.49 16.37
CA PRO A 57 -11.50 -16.60 16.84
C PRO A 57 -10.95 -17.45 15.69
N LEU A 58 -11.71 -17.61 14.60
CA LEU A 58 -11.24 -18.30 13.40
C LEU A 58 -10.09 -17.55 12.71
N LEU A 59 -10.19 -16.23 12.58
CA LEU A 59 -9.10 -15.39 12.04
C LEU A 59 -7.84 -15.48 12.92
N ILE A 60 -7.98 -15.37 14.24
CA ILE A 60 -6.85 -15.47 15.17
C ILE A 60 -6.17 -16.84 15.04
N PHE A 61 -6.94 -17.91 14.92
CA PHE A 61 -6.41 -19.27 14.73
C PHE A 61 -5.64 -19.42 13.42
N ILE A 62 -6.20 -18.94 12.31
CA ILE A 62 -5.54 -18.94 11.00
C ILE A 62 -4.27 -18.09 11.01
N CYS A 63 -4.29 -16.91 11.64
CA CYS A 63 -3.11 -16.07 11.80
C CYS A 63 -2.03 -16.73 12.64
N ALA A 64 -2.39 -17.46 13.70
CA ALA A 64 -1.43 -18.19 14.53
C ALA A 64 -0.75 -19.31 13.74
N ILE A 65 -1.52 -20.08 12.95
CA ILE A 65 -0.97 -21.09 12.04
C ILE A 65 -0.06 -20.44 10.99
N GLY A 66 -0.48 -19.32 10.39
CA GLY A 66 0.29 -18.59 9.39
C GLY A 66 1.61 -18.06 9.94
N ALA A 67 1.60 -17.43 11.12
CA ALA A 67 2.80 -16.94 11.79
C ALA A 67 3.77 -18.08 12.12
N TYR A 68 3.26 -19.21 12.58
CA TYR A 68 4.06 -20.39 12.86
C TYR A 68 4.63 -21.01 11.57
N ALA A 69 3.88 -21.02 10.47
CA ALA A 69 4.30 -21.66 9.22
C ALA A 69 5.49 -20.99 8.53
N VAL A 70 5.74 -19.69 8.76
CA VAL A 70 6.83 -18.95 8.09
C VAL A 70 8.21 -19.35 8.62
N ASN A 71 8.41 -19.31 9.94
CA ASN A 71 9.72 -19.59 10.55
C ASN A 71 9.72 -20.83 11.45
N ASN A 72 8.58 -21.50 11.65
CA ASN A 72 8.43 -22.67 12.54
C ASN A 72 8.87 -22.37 13.99
N ARG A 73 8.71 -21.11 14.44
CA ARG A 73 9.09 -20.66 15.79
C ARG A 73 7.87 -20.20 16.58
N MET A 74 7.78 -20.67 17.84
CA MET A 74 6.71 -20.28 18.77
C MET A 74 6.74 -18.77 19.12
N ILE A 75 7.91 -18.12 18.97
CA ILE A 75 8.07 -16.69 19.26
C ILE A 75 7.23 -15.82 18.31
N ASP A 76 7.01 -16.28 17.07
CA ASP A 76 6.23 -15.52 16.08
C ASP A 76 4.76 -15.42 16.47
N ILE A 77 4.23 -16.44 17.17
CA ILE A 77 2.88 -16.41 17.74
C ILE A 77 2.78 -15.39 18.89
N TRP A 78 3.84 -15.28 19.71
CA TRP A 78 3.91 -14.27 20.76
C TRP A 78 3.93 -12.85 20.17
N TYR A 79 4.72 -12.62 19.12
CA TYR A 79 4.70 -11.34 18.40
C TYR A 79 3.33 -11.05 17.80
N MET A 80 2.70 -12.04 17.15
CA MET A 80 1.34 -11.90 16.62
C MET A 80 0.34 -11.47 17.70
N MET A 81 0.36 -12.10 18.89
CA MET A 81 -0.49 -11.73 20.01
C MET A 81 -0.23 -10.29 20.50
N ILE A 82 1.03 -9.93 20.70
CA ILE A 82 1.42 -8.58 21.15
C ILE A 82 0.98 -7.52 20.15
N PHE A 83 1.31 -7.69 18.86
CA PHE A 83 0.93 -6.75 17.81
C PHE A 83 -0.58 -6.73 17.55
N GLY A 84 -1.28 -7.85 17.77
CA GLY A 84 -2.75 -7.90 17.75
C GLY A 84 -3.38 -7.01 18.83
N VAL A 85 -2.85 -7.05 20.05
CA VAL A 85 -3.30 -6.18 21.16
C VAL A 85 -2.96 -4.70 20.88
N ILE A 86 -1.77 -4.41 20.33
CA ILE A 86 -1.40 -3.05 19.89
C ILE A 86 -2.38 -2.55 18.81
N GLY A 87 -2.73 -3.39 17.84
CA GLY A 87 -3.73 -3.07 16.83
C GLY A 87 -5.12 -2.79 17.43
N TRP A 88 -5.53 -3.53 18.46
CA TRP A 88 -6.76 -3.21 19.19
C TRP A 88 -6.68 -1.87 19.91
N ALA A 89 -5.53 -1.53 20.51
CA ALA A 89 -5.32 -0.23 21.14
C ALA A 89 -5.44 0.91 20.12
N PHE A 90 -4.77 0.81 18.97
CA PHE A 90 -4.88 1.80 17.90
C PHE A 90 -6.32 1.97 17.38
N LYS A 91 -7.15 0.92 17.43
CA LYS A 91 -8.57 1.00 17.06
C LYS A 91 -9.33 1.88 18.04
N LYS A 92 -8.98 1.79 19.32
CA LYS A 92 -9.56 2.61 20.40
C LYS A 92 -9.12 4.07 20.33
N LEU A 93 -7.99 4.37 19.69
CA LEU A 93 -7.50 5.72 19.44
C LEU A 93 -8.03 6.33 18.12
N ASP A 94 -9.02 5.69 17.46
CA ASP A 94 -9.60 6.13 16.19
C ASP A 94 -8.58 6.29 15.04
N TYR A 95 -7.47 5.56 15.09
CA TYR A 95 -6.54 5.49 13.96
C TYR A 95 -7.10 4.61 12.85
N ASN A 96 -6.98 5.07 11.60
CA ASN A 96 -7.37 4.27 10.44
C ASN A 96 -6.35 3.14 10.23
N MET A 97 -6.78 1.91 10.49
CA MET A 97 -5.95 0.70 10.36
C MET A 97 -5.51 0.43 8.92
N ALA A 98 -6.38 0.71 7.95
CA ALA A 98 -6.13 0.32 6.57
C ALA A 98 -4.89 1.03 5.97
N PRO A 99 -4.74 2.37 6.08
CA PRO A 99 -3.52 3.06 5.66
C PRO A 99 -2.27 2.64 6.44
N MET A 100 -2.40 2.33 7.73
CA MET A 100 -1.24 1.93 8.56
C MET A 100 -0.70 0.57 8.11
N LEU A 101 -1.58 -0.41 7.87
CA LEU A 101 -1.20 -1.72 7.32
C LEU A 101 -0.57 -1.60 5.94
N LEU A 102 -1.14 -0.76 5.07
CA LEU A 102 -0.56 -0.48 3.76
C LEU A 102 0.83 0.16 3.89
N ALA A 103 1.00 1.14 4.77
CA ALA A 103 2.30 1.77 5.01
C ALA A 103 3.34 0.77 5.54
N LEU A 104 2.94 -0.16 6.40
CA LEU A 104 3.83 -1.20 6.94
C LEU A 104 4.34 -2.14 5.84
N VAL A 105 3.44 -2.62 4.97
CA VAL A 105 3.80 -3.55 3.89
C VAL A 105 4.59 -2.85 2.78
N LEU A 106 4.18 -1.63 2.41
CA LEU A 106 4.88 -0.86 1.38
C LEU A 106 6.22 -0.30 1.89
N GLY A 107 6.40 -0.16 3.20
CA GLY A 107 7.63 0.38 3.80
C GLY A 107 8.87 -0.43 3.44
N ASP A 108 8.79 -1.76 3.51
CA ASP A 108 9.92 -2.64 3.15
C ASP A 108 10.30 -2.53 1.66
N MET A 109 9.29 -2.46 0.79
CA MET A 109 9.50 -2.22 -0.64
C MET A 109 10.09 -0.82 -0.90
N ALA A 110 9.67 0.19 -0.14
CA ALA A 110 10.20 1.54 -0.26
C ALA A 110 11.66 1.63 0.23
N GLU A 111 11.99 1.02 1.36
CA GLU A 111 13.34 0.97 1.92
C GLU A 111 14.30 0.22 1.00
N SER A 112 13.89 -0.94 0.47
CA SER A 112 14.69 -1.71 -0.48
C SER A 112 14.94 -0.94 -1.78
N ALA A 113 13.92 -0.27 -2.32
CA ALA A 113 14.08 0.58 -3.51
C ALA A 113 14.98 1.80 -3.24
N MET A 114 14.85 2.44 -2.06
CA MET A 114 15.72 3.55 -1.64
C MET A 114 17.16 3.08 -1.47
N ARG A 115 17.38 1.93 -0.84
CA ARG A 115 18.72 1.35 -0.65
C ARG A 115 19.35 1.01 -1.99
N GLN A 116 18.58 0.42 -2.90
CA GLN A 116 19.03 0.08 -4.25
C GLN A 116 19.45 1.34 -5.02
N SER A 117 18.64 2.40 -5.00
CA SER A 117 18.99 3.65 -5.69
C SER A 117 20.22 4.33 -5.10
N LEU A 118 20.40 4.28 -3.78
CA LEU A 118 21.57 4.85 -3.11
C LEU A 118 22.86 4.08 -3.41
N ILE A 119 22.79 2.75 -3.51
CA ILE A 119 23.91 1.91 -3.94
C ILE A 119 24.29 2.23 -5.40
N MET A 120 23.30 2.37 -6.28
CA MET A 120 23.55 2.75 -7.68
C MET A 120 24.20 4.13 -7.81
N SER A 121 23.96 5.05 -6.88
CA SER A 121 24.55 6.39 -6.87
C SER A 121 25.87 6.52 -6.10
N GLY A 122 26.41 5.43 -5.56
CA GLY A 122 27.59 5.47 -4.71
C GLY A 122 27.39 6.25 -3.40
N GLY A 123 26.17 6.29 -2.86
CA GLY A 123 25.83 6.95 -1.60
C GLY A 123 25.37 8.42 -1.72
N SER A 124 25.30 9.00 -2.92
CA SER A 124 24.84 10.38 -3.10
C SER A 124 23.31 10.49 -3.20
N LEU A 125 22.68 11.30 -2.34
CA LEU A 125 21.23 11.58 -2.39
C LEU A 125 20.81 12.42 -3.60
N LEU A 126 21.78 12.93 -4.38
CA LEU A 126 21.53 13.67 -5.61
C LEU A 126 20.86 12.81 -6.69
N ILE A 127 20.90 11.48 -6.58
CA ILE A 127 20.21 10.53 -7.47
C ILE A 127 18.69 10.75 -7.53
N PHE A 128 18.09 11.37 -6.53
CA PHE A 128 16.64 11.64 -6.53
C PHE A 128 16.29 12.91 -7.32
N LEU A 129 17.24 13.83 -7.51
CA LEU A 129 17.02 15.11 -8.19
C LEU A 129 17.65 15.18 -9.59
N GLN A 130 18.66 14.35 -9.86
CA GLN A 130 19.44 14.39 -11.10
C GLN A 130 18.74 13.73 -12.31
N PRO A 131 17.98 12.61 -12.15
CA PRO A 131 17.26 12.01 -13.27
C PRO A 131 16.02 12.86 -13.62
N PRO A 132 15.80 13.16 -14.91
CA PRO A 132 14.67 13.98 -15.36
C PRO A 132 13.29 13.34 -15.10
N ILE A 133 13.22 12.02 -14.95
CA ILE A 133 12.00 11.30 -14.54
C ILE A 133 11.82 11.34 -13.02
N ALA A 134 12.89 11.26 -12.22
CA ALA A 134 12.78 11.17 -10.77
C ALA A 134 12.31 12.50 -10.15
N LEU A 135 12.83 13.63 -10.66
CA LEU A 135 12.52 14.96 -10.17
C LEU A 135 11.00 15.27 -10.12
N PRO A 136 10.20 15.10 -11.19
CA PRO A 136 8.76 15.34 -11.13
C PRO A 136 8.03 14.38 -10.19
N LEU A 137 8.47 13.12 -10.05
CA LEU A 137 7.88 12.17 -9.09
C LEU A 137 8.12 12.60 -7.64
N VAL A 138 9.34 13.05 -7.32
CA VAL A 138 9.69 13.54 -5.97
C VAL A 138 8.89 14.79 -5.63
N ILE A 139 8.74 15.72 -6.59
CA ILE A 139 7.91 16.92 -6.41
C ILE A 139 6.44 16.53 -6.22
N ALA A 140 5.89 15.62 -7.02
CA ALA A 140 4.51 15.16 -6.88
C ALA A 140 4.27 14.47 -5.51
N ALA A 141 5.20 13.63 -5.06
CA ALA A 141 5.14 13.00 -3.75
C ALA A 141 5.16 14.03 -2.61
N ALA A 142 6.02 15.04 -2.68
CA ALA A 142 6.06 16.13 -1.72
C ALA A 142 4.73 16.92 -1.71
N ILE A 143 4.16 17.22 -2.88
CA ILE A 143 2.88 17.92 -2.99
C ILE A 143 1.76 17.09 -2.33
N ILE A 144 1.65 15.80 -2.63
CA ILE A 144 0.63 14.91 -2.04
C ILE A 144 0.79 14.83 -0.51
N PHE A 145 2.04 14.71 -0.03
CA PHE A 145 2.34 14.64 1.40
C PHE A 145 1.96 15.92 2.15
N PHE A 146 2.22 17.10 1.57
CA PHE A 146 1.89 18.39 2.17
C PHE A 146 0.44 18.86 1.87
N TRP A 147 -0.25 18.24 0.92
CA TRP A 147 -1.64 18.55 0.55
C TRP A 147 -2.61 18.61 1.75
N PRO A 148 -2.66 17.60 2.65
CA PRO A 148 -3.57 17.65 3.81
C PRO A 148 -3.21 18.77 4.81
N PHE A 149 -1.93 19.16 4.90
CA PHE A 149 -1.47 20.25 5.77
C PHE A 149 -1.86 21.63 5.23
N LEU A 150 -1.74 21.85 3.91
CA LEU A 150 -2.23 23.06 3.25
C LEU A 150 -3.76 23.14 3.27
N GLY A 151 -4.45 22.01 3.03
CA GLY A 151 -5.91 21.95 3.01
C GLY A 151 -6.57 22.23 4.36
N THR A 152 -5.95 21.83 5.48
CA THR A 152 -6.44 22.16 6.83
C THR A 152 -6.24 23.63 7.20
N ARG A 153 -5.17 24.27 6.71
CA ARG A 153 -4.95 25.73 6.84
C ARG A 153 -5.96 26.53 6.02
N VAL A 154 -6.26 26.12 4.79
CA VAL A 154 -7.26 26.78 3.93
C VAL A 154 -8.69 26.60 4.45
N LYS A 155 -9.07 25.40 4.94
CA LYS A 155 -10.39 25.18 5.58
C LYS A 155 -10.58 26.05 6.83
N LYS A 156 -9.53 26.30 7.63
CA LYS A 156 -9.59 27.23 8.76
C LYS A 156 -9.81 28.69 8.32
N LEU A 157 -9.24 29.12 7.20
CA LEU A 157 -9.41 30.48 6.69
C LEU A 157 -10.79 30.71 6.06
N VAL A 158 -11.33 29.72 5.34
CA VAL A 158 -12.69 29.80 4.74
C VAL A 158 -13.77 29.77 5.83
N LYS A 159 -13.61 28.94 6.87
CA LYS A 159 -14.56 28.89 7.99
C LYS A 159 -14.53 30.17 8.84
N ARG A 160 -13.39 30.90 8.88
CA ARG A 160 -13.28 32.21 9.54
C ARG A 160 -14.01 33.30 8.75
N LYS A 161 -13.87 33.33 7.42
CA LYS A 161 -14.59 34.28 6.55
C LYS A 161 -16.10 34.05 6.48
N ALA A 162 -16.58 32.81 6.63
CA ALA A 162 -18.01 32.52 6.69
C ALA A 162 -18.65 33.05 7.98
N LYS A 163 -17.95 32.96 9.12
CA LYS A 163 -18.43 33.45 10.42
C LYS A 163 -18.46 34.99 10.51
N GLU A 164 -17.61 35.70 9.75
CA GLU A 164 -17.63 37.17 9.65
C GLU A 164 -18.76 37.71 8.75
N ARG A 165 -19.38 36.90 7.89
CA ARG A 165 -20.49 37.33 7.00
C ARG A 165 -21.89 37.13 7.57
N GLU A 166 -22.07 36.33 8.63
CA GLU A 166 -23.38 36.10 9.27
C GLU A 166 -23.75 37.14 10.35
N GLN A 167 -22.86 38.10 10.67
CA GLN A 167 -23.06 39.05 11.77
C GLN A 167 -23.26 40.55 11.44
N PRO A 168 -23.58 41.03 10.21
CA PRO A 168 -23.86 42.46 10.01
C PRO A 168 -25.35 42.89 9.98
N GLU A 169 -26.35 42.00 10.02
CA GLU A 169 -27.77 42.42 9.78
C GLU A 169 -28.79 42.03 10.88
N THR A 170 -28.41 42.09 12.16
CA THR A 170 -29.37 42.18 13.27
C THR A 170 -28.93 43.28 14.24
N GLY A 171 -29.17 44.53 13.83
CA GLY A 171 -28.82 45.72 14.62
C GLY A 171 -29.49 46.95 14.02
N SER A 172 -30.80 47.05 14.23
CA SER A 172 -31.62 48.24 13.98
C SER A 172 -31.11 49.45 14.77
N ALA A 173 -30.76 50.54 14.08
CA ALA A 173 -30.99 51.94 14.47
C ALA A 173 -30.48 52.88 13.36
#